data_AF-A0A1C4ZCQ6-F1
#
_entry.id   AF-A0A1C4ZCQ6-F1
#
_cell.length_a   1.000
_cell.length_b   1.000
_cell.length_c   1.000
_cell.angle_alpha   90.00
_cell.angle_beta   90.00
_cell.angle_gamma   90.00
#
_symmetry.space_group_name_H-M   'P 1'
#
loop_
_entity.id
_entity.type
_entity.pdbx_description
1 polymer ?
#
loop_
_entity_poly.entity_id
_entity_poly.type
_entity_poly.pdbx_seq_one_letter_code
_entity_poly.pdbx_strand_id
1 'polypeptide(L)'
;MADRLEEYRRKRDAARTPEPVPEETPERKRAARRKPRFVIQQHHARSLHWDLRLEHDGVLASWAVPRGLPRDPGRNHLAVHTEDHPMEYLTFHGEIPAGEYGGGRMTVHDTGTYRLEKWRDDEVIVVLDGRRTKGRYVLFATGGRGRDWMVRRTDPAPEGWTPMPDLVRPMHTTSGKGLPKDAAAWGYELRWDGVRAMAYVSGGRLRLLDASDEDISGAYPWLRAMAEELAPVETVLDGVLVRIDPGGRVKPPTKRDGQFLAVDLLWLEGVTSLDVPYAQRRELLDGLALTGPHWQTPPWFPGVGADALRTAREQGLPGVVAKRLDSPYEPGRRSRHWLSLDPS
;
A
#
# COMPACT_ATOMS: atom_id res chain seq x y z
N MET A 1 14.69 -22.34 34.10
CA MET A 1 14.19 -22.16 32.71
C MET A 1 15.05 -21.09 32.05
N ALA A 2 15.38 -21.22 30.77
CA ALA A 2 16.13 -20.19 30.06
C ALA A 2 15.27 -18.92 29.95
N ASP A 3 15.89 -17.77 30.17
CA ASP A 3 15.23 -16.47 30.03
C ASP A 3 15.03 -16.13 28.56
N ARG A 4 13.78 -16.07 28.12
CA ARG A 4 13.43 -15.82 26.71
C ARG A 4 13.65 -14.37 26.29
N LEU A 5 13.79 -13.43 27.24
CA LEU A 5 14.05 -12.02 26.94
C LEU A 5 15.53 -11.65 27.06
N GLU A 6 16.43 -12.61 27.28
CA GLU A 6 17.86 -12.32 27.46
C GLU A 6 18.45 -11.62 26.23
N GLU A 7 18.21 -12.16 25.02
CA GLU A 7 18.66 -11.53 23.78
C GLU A 7 17.97 -10.17 23.54
N TYR A 8 16.70 -10.06 23.92
CA TYR A 8 15.96 -8.80 23.82
C TYR A 8 16.62 -7.70 24.65
N ARG A 9 16.86 -7.97 25.94
CA ARG A 9 17.49 -7.03 26.87
C ARG A 9 18.91 -6.67 26.44
N ARG A 10 19.70 -7.64 25.98
CA ARG A 10 21.08 -7.41 25.50
C ARG A 10 21.15 -6.39 24.35
N LYS A 11 20.10 -6.25 23.56
CA LYS A 11 20.04 -5.34 22.40
C LYS A 11 19.54 -3.93 22.73
N ARG A 12 19.07 -3.66 23.95
CA ARG A 12 18.49 -2.37 24.33
C ARG A 12 19.22 -1.76 25.52
N ASP A 13 19.26 -0.44 25.54
CA ASP A 13 19.64 0.35 26.71
C ASP A 13 18.40 1.08 27.22
N ALA A 14 17.87 0.64 28.37
CA ALA A 14 16.64 1.18 28.97
C ALA A 14 16.72 2.69 29.30
N ALA A 15 17.93 3.26 29.39
CA ALA A 15 18.12 4.70 29.58
C ALA A 15 17.99 5.51 28.28
N ARG A 16 18.05 4.84 27.12
CA ARG A 16 18.14 5.49 25.80
C ARG A 16 16.94 5.21 24.90
N THR A 17 16.15 4.19 25.19
CA THR A 17 14.98 3.83 24.39
C THR A 17 13.67 3.96 25.19
N PRO A 18 12.57 4.41 24.56
CA PRO A 18 11.24 4.35 25.18
C PRO A 18 10.63 2.94 25.15
N GLU A 19 11.30 1.96 24.53
CA GLU A 19 10.84 0.57 24.52
C GLU A 19 10.73 -0.01 25.95
N PRO A 20 9.75 -0.89 26.22
CA PRO A 20 9.65 -1.57 27.50
C PRO A 20 10.81 -2.56 27.68
N VAL A 21 11.58 -2.42 28.76
CA VAL A 21 12.69 -3.33 29.10
C VAL A 21 12.49 -3.89 30.52
N PRO A 22 11.63 -4.92 30.69
CA PRO A 22 11.41 -5.49 32.01
C PRO A 22 12.66 -6.19 32.53
N GLU A 23 13.00 -5.99 33.81
CA GLU A 23 14.12 -6.67 34.48
C GLU A 23 13.77 -8.11 34.87
N GLU A 24 12.49 -8.40 35.09
CA GLU A 24 12.03 -9.71 35.52
C GLU A 24 12.07 -10.74 34.38
N THR A 25 12.33 -11.99 34.74
CA THR A 25 12.22 -13.10 33.77
C THR A 25 10.74 -13.42 33.56
N PRO A 26 10.25 -13.56 32.32
CA PRO A 26 8.86 -13.89 32.08
C PRO A 26 8.47 -15.20 32.74
N GLU A 27 7.42 -15.16 33.57
CA GLU A 27 6.82 -16.38 34.07
C GLU A 27 6.05 -17.08 32.94
N ARG A 28 6.30 -18.38 32.76
CA ARG A 28 5.41 -19.23 31.96
C ARG A 28 4.04 -19.27 32.64
N LYS A 29 3.15 -18.38 32.24
CA LYS A 29 1.76 -18.44 32.69
C LYS A 29 1.14 -19.73 32.16
N ARG A 30 0.62 -20.57 33.05
CA ARG A 30 -0.27 -21.68 32.65
C ARG A 30 -1.34 -21.09 31.73
N ALA A 31 -1.67 -21.78 30.63
CA ALA A 31 -2.66 -21.33 29.66
C ALA A 31 -3.89 -20.78 30.39
N ALA A 32 -4.02 -19.46 30.44
CA ALA A 32 -5.14 -18.82 31.08
C ALA A 32 -6.40 -19.19 30.28
N ARG A 33 -7.59 -19.15 30.90
CA ARG A 33 -8.87 -19.34 30.19
C ARG A 33 -9.13 -18.34 29.04
N ARG A 34 -8.23 -17.38 28.80
CA ARG A 34 -8.34 -16.33 27.77
C ARG A 34 -7.57 -16.75 26.52
N LYS A 35 -8.15 -16.49 25.34
CA LYS A 35 -7.46 -16.69 24.06
C LYS A 35 -6.16 -15.87 24.03
N PRO A 36 -5.05 -16.40 23.50
CA PRO A 36 -3.80 -15.65 23.37
C PRO A 36 -4.00 -14.49 22.39
N ARG A 37 -3.24 -13.41 22.60
CA ARG A 37 -3.34 -12.17 21.83
C ARG A 37 -2.28 -12.08 20.75
N PHE A 38 -2.52 -11.22 19.77
CA PHE A 38 -1.50 -10.79 18.85
C PHE A 38 -1.51 -9.26 18.70
N VAL A 39 -0.39 -8.74 18.25
CA VAL A 39 -0.29 -7.38 17.71
C VAL A 39 0.45 -7.44 16.38
N ILE A 40 0.01 -6.60 15.44
CA ILE A 40 0.78 -6.28 14.23
C ILE A 40 1.16 -4.81 14.37
N GLN A 41 2.46 -4.52 14.33
CA GLN A 41 2.96 -3.15 14.39
C GLN A 41 3.55 -2.77 13.03
N GLN A 42 3.25 -1.56 12.57
CA GLN A 42 3.92 -0.97 11.41
C GLN A 42 5.17 -0.24 11.90
N HIS A 43 6.31 -0.52 11.29
CA HIS A 43 7.60 -0.04 11.74
C HIS A 43 8.35 0.66 10.59
N HIS A 44 8.44 1.99 10.67
CA HIS A 44 9.24 2.84 9.79
C HIS A 44 10.67 2.95 10.33
N ALA A 45 11.42 1.85 10.23
CA ALA A 45 12.85 1.82 10.51
C ALA A 45 13.66 2.27 9.27
N ARG A 46 14.82 1.65 9.01
CA ARG A 46 15.57 1.82 7.74
C ARG A 46 14.73 1.50 6.50
N SER A 47 13.73 0.63 6.65
CA SER A 47 12.71 0.35 5.65
C SER A 47 11.39 0.02 6.35
N LEU A 48 10.27 0.37 5.73
CA LEU A 48 8.94 -0.02 6.20
C LEU A 48 8.77 -1.54 6.23
N HIS A 49 8.32 -2.05 7.38
CA HIS A 49 7.93 -3.45 7.57
C HIS A 49 6.85 -3.57 8.66
N TRP A 50 6.32 -4.79 8.84
CA TRP A 50 5.32 -5.08 9.86
C TRP A 50 5.83 -6.15 10.81
N ASP A 51 5.82 -5.88 12.10
CA ASP A 51 6.13 -6.88 13.11
C ASP A 51 4.86 -7.64 13.49
N LEU A 52 4.77 -8.92 13.12
CA LEU A 52 3.78 -9.83 13.68
C LEU A 52 4.30 -10.37 15.01
N ARG A 53 3.50 -10.23 16.06
CA ARG A 53 3.85 -10.67 17.40
C ARG A 53 2.73 -11.50 18.01
N LEU A 54 3.05 -12.72 18.40
CA LEU A 54 2.11 -13.69 18.96
C LEU A 54 2.42 -13.93 20.44
N GLU A 55 1.45 -13.70 21.32
CA GLU A 55 1.55 -14.07 22.74
C GLU A 55 1.73 -15.59 22.87
N HIS A 56 2.88 -16.03 23.35
CA HIS A 56 3.20 -17.44 23.53
C HIS A 56 4.16 -17.63 24.72
N ASP A 57 3.77 -18.45 25.69
CA ASP A 57 4.58 -18.78 26.88
C ASP A 57 5.11 -17.56 27.67
N GLY A 58 4.30 -16.50 27.79
CA GLY A 58 4.64 -15.31 28.59
C GLY A 58 5.48 -14.26 27.86
N VAL A 59 5.79 -14.47 26.58
CA VAL A 59 6.48 -13.50 25.71
C VAL A 59 5.73 -13.31 24.40
N LEU A 60 6.21 -12.42 23.55
CA LEU A 60 5.76 -12.23 22.18
C LEU A 60 6.77 -12.83 21.20
N ALA A 61 6.46 -14.00 20.67
CA ALA A 61 7.19 -14.55 19.53
C ALA A 61 6.98 -13.66 18.31
N SER A 62 8.07 -13.27 17.65
CA SER A 62 8.08 -12.10 16.77
C SER A 62 8.70 -12.37 15.40
N TRP A 63 8.04 -11.86 14.37
CA TRP A 63 8.53 -11.90 12.99
C TRP A 63 8.39 -10.52 12.34
N ALA A 64 9.47 -10.03 11.75
CA ALA A 64 9.44 -8.88 10.85
C ALA A 64 8.99 -9.34 9.46
N VAL A 65 7.87 -8.82 8.97
CA VAL A 65 7.23 -9.18 7.71
C VAL A 65 7.29 -7.98 6.75
N PRO A 66 8.29 -7.90 5.85
CA PRO A 66 8.58 -6.67 5.08
C PRO A 66 7.52 -6.22 4.06
N ARG A 67 6.48 -7.04 3.81
CA ARG A 67 5.32 -6.71 2.96
C ARG A 67 3.99 -6.85 3.72
N GLY A 68 4.03 -6.98 5.05
CA GLY A 68 2.86 -7.31 5.84
C GLY A 68 2.40 -8.75 5.64
N LEU A 69 1.34 -9.17 6.35
CA LEU A 69 0.78 -10.50 6.15
C LEU A 69 0.11 -10.62 4.77
N PRO A 70 0.32 -11.73 4.03
CA PRO A 70 -0.25 -11.90 2.71
C PRO A 70 -1.78 -11.96 2.81
N ARG A 71 -2.45 -11.18 1.97
CA ARG A 71 -3.90 -11.28 1.77
C ARG A 71 -4.25 -12.30 0.70
N ASP A 72 -3.40 -12.40 -0.31
CA ASP A 72 -3.45 -13.37 -1.41
C ASP A 72 -2.99 -14.75 -0.93
N PRO A 73 -3.86 -15.78 -0.91
CA PRO A 73 -3.48 -17.15 -0.56
C PRO A 73 -2.45 -17.77 -1.53
N GLY A 74 -2.32 -17.24 -2.74
CA GLY A 74 -1.37 -17.68 -3.76
C GLY A 74 0.05 -17.13 -3.58
N ARG A 75 0.29 -16.22 -2.62
CA ARG A 75 1.59 -15.58 -2.40
C ARG A 75 2.13 -15.87 -1.00
N ASN A 76 3.42 -16.19 -0.95
CA ASN A 76 4.17 -16.27 0.30
C ASN A 76 4.91 -14.96 0.53
N HIS A 77 4.89 -14.45 1.76
CA HIS A 77 5.70 -13.29 2.16
C HIS A 77 6.87 -13.74 3.04
N LEU A 78 8.00 -13.05 2.94
CA LEU A 78 9.13 -13.22 3.87
C LEU A 78 8.70 -12.81 5.27
N ALA A 79 9.02 -13.63 6.27
CA ALA A 79 8.85 -13.36 7.68
C ALA A 79 10.19 -13.63 8.38
N VAL A 80 10.93 -12.59 8.74
CA VAL A 80 12.23 -12.77 9.41
C VAL A 80 11.96 -12.96 10.89
N HIS A 81 12.29 -14.14 11.44
CA HIS A 81 12.16 -14.40 12.87
C HIS A 81 13.13 -13.52 13.66
N THR A 82 12.61 -12.75 14.61
CA THR A 82 13.38 -11.86 15.50
C THR A 82 13.37 -12.40 16.92
N GLU A 83 14.13 -11.78 17.83
CA GLU A 83 14.08 -12.17 19.24
C GLU A 83 12.66 -12.02 19.84
N ASP A 84 12.37 -12.76 20.89
CA ASP A 84 11.12 -12.61 21.63
C ASP A 84 11.02 -11.22 22.25
N HIS A 85 9.82 -10.65 22.30
CA HIS A 85 9.58 -9.32 22.87
C HIS A 85 8.72 -9.41 24.14
N PRO A 86 8.83 -8.43 25.06
CA PRO A 86 8.04 -8.41 26.27
C PRO A 86 6.55 -8.15 25.97
N MET A 87 5.65 -8.57 26.87
CA MET A 87 4.20 -8.54 26.68
C MET A 87 3.62 -7.12 26.48
N GLU A 88 4.32 -6.11 27.00
CA GLU A 88 4.05 -4.69 26.89
C GLU A 88 4.05 -4.19 25.44
N TYR A 89 4.72 -4.91 24.54
CA TYR A 89 4.68 -4.60 23.10
C TYR A 89 3.31 -4.75 22.47
N LEU A 90 2.37 -5.47 23.11
CA LEU A 90 0.99 -5.55 22.63
C LEU A 90 0.30 -4.19 22.50
N THR A 91 0.76 -3.19 23.26
CA THR A 91 0.20 -1.83 23.25
C THR A 91 1.24 -0.75 22.95
N PHE A 92 2.53 -1.12 22.88
CA PHE A 92 3.60 -0.17 22.60
C PHE A 92 3.46 0.47 21.21
N HIS A 93 3.71 1.77 21.16
CA HIS A 93 3.86 2.59 19.97
C HIS A 93 4.72 3.79 20.36
N GLY A 94 5.44 4.37 19.40
CA GLY A 94 6.33 5.50 19.68
C GLY A 94 7.45 5.64 18.66
N GLU A 95 8.35 6.59 18.93
CA GLU A 95 9.55 6.82 18.13
C GLU A 95 10.76 6.22 18.88
N ILE A 96 11.41 5.21 18.29
CA ILE A 96 12.67 4.67 18.81
C ILE A 96 13.81 5.54 18.27
N PRO A 97 14.67 6.13 19.13
CA PRO A 97 15.69 7.08 18.68
C PRO A 97 16.62 6.54 17.60
N ALA A 98 17.07 7.43 16.71
CA ALA A 98 18.03 7.09 15.68
C ALA A 98 19.35 6.59 16.30
N GLY A 99 19.87 5.47 15.79
CA GLY A 99 21.09 4.83 16.30
C GLY A 99 20.84 3.72 17.32
N GLU A 100 19.64 3.66 17.92
CA GLU A 100 19.20 2.52 18.73
C GLU A 100 18.85 1.31 17.85
N TYR A 101 18.88 0.12 18.45
CA TYR A 101 18.46 -1.10 17.76
C TYR A 101 16.96 -1.02 17.46
N GLY A 102 16.60 -1.12 16.18
CA GLY A 102 15.21 -0.92 15.76
C GLY A 102 14.78 0.55 15.75
N GLY A 103 15.70 1.51 15.67
CA GLY A 103 15.37 2.93 15.54
C GLY A 103 14.40 3.23 14.40
N GLY A 104 13.40 4.05 14.69
CA GLY A 104 12.30 4.40 13.78
C GLY A 104 10.95 4.52 14.47
N ARG A 105 9.95 4.91 13.69
CA ARG A 105 8.57 5.08 14.18
C ARG A 105 7.82 3.76 14.19
N MET A 106 7.22 3.41 15.33
CA MET A 106 6.35 2.24 15.49
C MET A 106 4.90 2.65 15.80
N THR A 107 3.95 2.09 15.07
CA THR A 107 2.52 2.25 15.31
C THR A 107 1.81 0.90 15.38
N VAL A 108 0.75 0.79 16.18
CA VAL A 108 -0.07 -0.42 16.20
C VAL A 108 -0.96 -0.44 14.96
N HIS A 109 -0.72 -1.40 14.08
CA HIS A 109 -1.49 -1.61 12.86
C HIS A 109 -2.80 -2.35 13.14
N ASP A 110 -2.71 -3.44 13.89
CA ASP A 110 -3.85 -4.26 14.27
C ASP A 110 -3.58 -5.01 15.59
N THR A 111 -4.64 -5.39 16.26
CA THR A 111 -4.58 -6.22 17.47
C THR A 111 -5.80 -7.12 17.54
N GLY A 112 -5.64 -8.28 18.17
CA GLY A 112 -6.72 -9.22 18.32
C GLY A 112 -6.33 -10.42 19.15
N THR A 113 -7.10 -11.48 18.97
CA THR A 113 -6.78 -12.81 19.53
C THR A 113 -6.48 -13.78 18.42
N TYR A 114 -5.79 -14.86 18.75
CA TYR A 114 -5.59 -15.94 17.81
C TYR A 114 -5.93 -17.29 18.43
N ARG A 115 -6.29 -18.24 17.57
CA ARG A 115 -6.38 -19.65 17.93
C ARG A 115 -5.12 -20.35 17.43
N LEU A 116 -4.41 -20.99 18.34
CA LEU A 116 -3.25 -21.82 17.99
C LEU A 116 -3.73 -23.16 17.43
N GLU A 117 -3.22 -23.54 16.25
CA GLU A 117 -3.43 -24.87 15.68
C GLU A 117 -2.18 -25.74 15.77
N LYS A 118 -1.00 -25.14 15.59
CA LYS A 118 0.29 -25.84 15.64
C LYS A 118 1.41 -24.89 16.06
N TRP A 119 2.30 -25.36 16.91
CA TRP A 119 3.54 -24.67 17.27
C TRP A 119 4.70 -25.66 17.29
N ARG A 120 5.67 -25.47 16.40
CA ARG A 120 6.95 -26.18 16.33
C ARG A 120 8.04 -25.16 15.99
N ASP A 121 9.29 -25.54 16.21
CA ASP A 121 10.45 -24.66 15.99
C ASP A 121 10.65 -24.27 14.52
N ASP A 122 10.01 -24.97 13.59
CA ASP A 122 10.09 -24.77 12.15
C ASP A 122 8.73 -24.40 11.50
N GLU A 123 7.64 -24.46 12.26
CA GLU A 123 6.29 -24.22 11.73
C GLU A 123 5.30 -23.77 12.81
N VAL A 124 4.59 -22.68 12.53
CA VAL A 124 3.52 -22.14 13.38
C VAL A 124 2.25 -21.96 12.53
N ILE A 125 1.14 -22.52 13.00
CA ILE A 125 -0.17 -22.38 12.37
C ILE A 125 -1.13 -21.71 13.34
N VAL A 126 -1.68 -20.57 12.92
CA VAL A 126 -2.60 -19.76 13.73
C VAL A 126 -3.78 -19.28 12.90
N VAL A 127 -4.92 -19.13 13.55
CA VAL A 127 -6.06 -18.39 13.01
C VAL A 127 -6.16 -17.06 13.74
N LEU A 128 -5.93 -15.96 13.03
CA LEU A 128 -5.98 -14.61 13.56
C LEU A 128 -7.42 -14.08 13.50
N ASP A 129 -7.85 -13.43 14.58
CA ASP A 129 -9.11 -12.70 14.68
C ASP A 129 -8.83 -11.32 15.27
N GLY A 130 -8.45 -10.38 14.39
CA GLY A 130 -8.21 -8.97 14.70
C GLY A 130 -9.27 -8.05 14.09
N ARG A 131 -9.02 -6.74 14.17
CA ARG A 131 -9.91 -5.72 13.61
C ARG A 131 -9.72 -5.59 12.10
N ARG A 132 -8.48 -5.72 11.62
CA ARG A 132 -8.11 -5.59 10.19
C ARG A 132 -7.67 -6.92 9.57
N THR A 133 -7.09 -7.80 10.38
CA THR A 133 -6.48 -9.04 9.96
C THR A 133 -7.30 -10.21 10.48
N LYS A 134 -7.86 -10.97 9.54
CA LYS A 134 -8.57 -12.22 9.82
C LYS A 134 -8.13 -13.27 8.83
N GLY A 135 -7.94 -14.49 9.31
CA GLY A 135 -7.64 -15.63 8.44
C GLY A 135 -6.67 -16.62 9.08
N ARG A 136 -6.39 -17.69 8.33
CA ARG A 136 -5.54 -18.78 8.75
C ARG A 136 -4.16 -18.65 8.12
N TYR A 137 -3.14 -18.51 8.95
CA TYR A 137 -1.77 -18.28 8.53
C TYR A 137 -0.87 -19.44 8.94
N VAL A 138 0.05 -19.79 8.04
CA VAL A 138 1.14 -20.73 8.30
C VAL A 138 2.45 -19.95 8.17
N LEU A 139 3.21 -19.88 9.26
CA LEU A 139 4.61 -19.47 9.26
C LEU A 139 5.47 -20.73 9.21
N PHE A 140 6.46 -20.78 8.34
CA PHE A 140 7.33 -21.94 8.19
C PHE A 140 8.75 -21.53 7.82
N ALA A 141 9.75 -22.21 8.37
CA ALA A 141 11.15 -22.01 8.03
C ALA A 141 11.46 -22.62 6.65
N THR A 142 12.21 -21.92 5.79
CA THR A 142 12.52 -22.39 4.42
C THR A 142 13.82 -23.18 4.30
N GLY A 143 14.45 -23.55 5.42
CA GLY A 143 15.78 -24.19 5.45
C GLY A 143 16.90 -23.16 5.20
N GLY A 144 17.84 -23.04 6.14
CA GLY A 144 18.84 -21.97 6.22
C GLY A 144 19.27 -21.74 7.68
N ARG A 145 19.99 -20.64 7.99
CA ARG A 145 20.42 -20.29 9.38
C ARG A 145 19.24 -19.83 10.29
N GLY A 146 18.12 -20.56 10.32
CA GLY A 146 17.00 -20.37 11.26
C GLY A 146 16.21 -19.05 11.20
N ARG A 147 16.62 -18.07 10.38
CA ARG A 147 16.02 -16.73 10.29
C ARG A 147 15.15 -16.52 9.05
N ASP A 148 15.30 -17.36 8.04
CA ASP A 148 14.54 -17.27 6.79
C ASP A 148 13.22 -18.04 6.96
N TRP A 149 12.20 -17.37 7.48
CA TRP A 149 10.84 -17.91 7.48
C TRP A 149 10.00 -17.24 6.40
N MET A 150 8.95 -17.94 6.00
CA MET A 150 7.90 -17.42 5.15
C MET A 150 6.58 -17.50 5.89
N VAL A 151 5.65 -16.63 5.53
CA VAL A 151 4.26 -16.67 5.96
C VAL A 151 3.35 -16.76 4.76
N ARG A 152 2.30 -17.57 4.88
CA ARG A 152 1.27 -17.78 3.84
C ARG A 152 -0.10 -17.79 4.47
N ARG A 153 -1.08 -17.20 3.78
CA ARG A 153 -2.50 -17.35 4.08
C ARG A 153 -3.03 -18.65 3.46
N THR A 154 -3.84 -19.40 4.20
CA THR A 154 -4.29 -20.75 3.79
C THR A 154 -5.79 -20.95 3.82
N ASP A 155 -6.55 -20.04 4.44
CA ASP A 155 -7.98 -19.97 4.24
C ASP A 155 -8.30 -19.38 2.84
N PRO A 156 -9.43 -19.77 2.24
CA PRO A 156 -9.88 -19.16 0.99
C PRO A 156 -9.99 -17.64 1.11
N ALA A 157 -9.71 -16.95 0.00
CA ALA A 157 -10.02 -15.53 -0.10
C ALA A 157 -11.54 -15.30 0.02
N PRO A 158 -11.98 -14.14 0.55
CA PRO A 158 -13.40 -13.78 0.59
C PRO A 158 -14.05 -13.81 -0.80
N GLU A 159 -15.37 -14.00 -0.83
CA GLU A 159 -16.13 -13.86 -2.08
C GLU A 159 -15.94 -12.46 -2.69
N GLY A 160 -15.78 -12.39 -4.02
CA GLY A 160 -15.52 -11.15 -4.74
C GLY A 160 -14.08 -10.63 -4.66
N TRP A 161 -13.21 -11.26 -3.86
CA TRP A 161 -11.79 -10.93 -3.82
C TRP A 161 -11.05 -11.47 -5.05
N THR A 162 -10.11 -10.69 -5.55
CA THR A 162 -9.25 -10.93 -6.71
C THR A 162 -7.82 -10.60 -6.34
N PRO A 163 -6.82 -11.37 -6.78
CA PRO A 163 -5.42 -11.00 -6.59
C PRO A 163 -5.11 -9.71 -7.34
N MET A 164 -4.12 -8.98 -6.84
CA MET A 164 -3.61 -7.82 -7.56
C MET A 164 -3.12 -8.26 -8.95
N PRO A 165 -3.58 -7.61 -10.03
CA PRO A 165 -3.14 -7.95 -11.38
C PRO A 165 -1.65 -7.65 -11.56
N ASP A 166 -0.93 -8.50 -12.27
CA ASP A 166 0.49 -8.29 -12.56
C ASP A 166 0.73 -7.22 -13.65
N LEU A 167 -0.27 -7.02 -14.52
CA LEU A 167 -0.30 -6.03 -15.58
C LEU A 167 -1.72 -5.57 -15.90
N VAL A 168 -1.94 -4.26 -15.90
CA VAL A 168 -3.10 -3.57 -16.46
C VAL A 168 -2.58 -2.52 -17.43
N ARG A 169 -2.95 -2.63 -18.71
CA ARG A 169 -2.49 -1.70 -19.75
C ARG A 169 -3.32 -0.41 -19.74
N PRO A 170 -2.71 0.77 -19.97
CA PRO A 170 -3.44 2.03 -20.04
C PRO A 170 -4.57 2.00 -21.07
N MET A 171 -5.73 2.55 -20.72
CA MET A 171 -6.80 2.88 -21.67
C MET A 171 -6.43 4.15 -22.44
N HIS A 172 -6.71 4.18 -23.74
CA HIS A 172 -6.30 5.28 -24.63
C HIS A 172 -7.50 6.12 -25.10
N THR A 173 -7.26 7.42 -25.25
CA THR A 173 -8.25 8.37 -25.75
C THR A 173 -8.45 8.26 -27.26
N THR A 174 -9.65 8.59 -27.74
CA THR A 174 -9.90 8.94 -29.14
C THR A 174 -9.85 10.45 -29.32
N SER A 175 -9.29 10.96 -30.41
CA SER A 175 -9.34 12.41 -30.69
C SER A 175 -10.79 12.86 -30.92
N GLY A 176 -11.25 13.85 -30.15
CA GLY A 176 -12.58 14.44 -30.29
C GLY A 176 -12.52 15.75 -31.06
N LYS A 177 -13.55 16.01 -31.89
CA LYS A 177 -13.65 17.23 -32.72
C LYS A 177 -14.25 18.44 -31.97
N GLY A 178 -14.60 18.26 -30.70
CA GLY A 178 -15.30 19.25 -29.89
C GLY A 178 -15.95 18.61 -28.68
N LEU A 179 -16.54 19.44 -27.82
CA LEU A 179 -17.24 18.95 -26.63
C LEU A 179 -18.39 18.00 -27.01
N PRO A 180 -18.59 16.90 -26.24
CA PRO A 180 -19.80 16.09 -26.33
C PRO A 180 -21.07 16.94 -26.19
N LYS A 181 -22.11 16.63 -26.98
CA LYS A 181 -23.38 17.37 -26.93
C LYS A 181 -24.09 17.23 -25.59
N ASP A 182 -24.09 16.02 -25.05
CA ASP A 182 -24.63 15.74 -23.72
C ASP A 182 -23.50 15.92 -22.70
N ALA A 183 -23.29 17.14 -22.23
CA ALA A 183 -22.19 17.44 -21.32
C ALA A 183 -22.34 16.71 -19.98
N ALA A 184 -23.58 16.49 -19.50
CA ALA A 184 -23.87 15.88 -18.21
C ALA A 184 -23.44 14.42 -18.10
N ALA A 185 -23.34 13.70 -19.23
CA ALA A 185 -22.85 12.33 -19.27
C ALA A 185 -21.30 12.20 -19.19
N TRP A 186 -20.56 13.30 -19.04
CA TRP A 186 -19.10 13.32 -19.11
C TRP A 186 -18.45 14.04 -17.92
N GLY A 187 -17.34 13.48 -17.45
CA GLY A 187 -16.37 14.15 -16.58
C GLY A 187 -15.17 14.63 -17.39
N TYR A 188 -14.61 15.77 -17.01
CA TYR A 188 -13.50 16.39 -17.72
C TYR A 188 -12.28 16.51 -16.78
N GLU A 189 -11.12 16.09 -17.26
CA GLU A 189 -9.83 16.23 -16.59
C GLU A 189 -8.90 17.09 -17.44
N LEU A 190 -8.04 17.89 -16.81
CA LEU A 190 -6.96 18.57 -17.55
C LEU A 190 -6.02 17.51 -18.15
N ARG A 191 -5.61 17.72 -19.41
CA ARG A 191 -4.66 16.84 -20.09
C ARG A 191 -3.25 17.26 -19.71
N TRP A 192 -2.50 16.31 -19.17
CA TRP A 192 -1.12 16.51 -18.73
C TRP A 192 -0.14 15.95 -19.76
N ASP A 193 0.88 16.73 -20.14
CA ASP A 193 1.97 16.26 -21.00
C ASP A 193 3.10 15.66 -20.15
N GLY A 194 3.15 14.34 -20.08
CA GLY A 194 4.06 13.63 -19.18
C GLY A 194 4.17 12.15 -19.50
N VAL A 195 4.80 11.41 -18.59
CA VAL A 195 5.01 9.96 -18.74
C VAL A 195 3.84 9.23 -18.11
N ARG A 196 3.02 8.55 -18.91
CA ARG A 196 1.95 7.69 -18.40
C ARG A 196 2.55 6.56 -17.58
N ALA A 197 2.00 6.32 -16.39
CA ALA A 197 2.53 5.31 -15.49
C ALA A 197 1.41 4.60 -14.69
N MET A 198 1.52 3.28 -14.60
CA MET A 198 0.68 2.38 -13.84
C MET A 198 1.37 2.07 -12.50
N ALA A 199 0.83 2.57 -11.39
CA ALA A 199 1.40 2.41 -10.07
C ALA A 199 0.72 1.26 -9.30
N TYR A 200 1.48 0.22 -8.99
CA TYR A 200 1.07 -0.93 -8.18
C TYR A 200 1.65 -0.73 -6.78
N VAL A 201 0.79 -0.52 -5.81
CA VAL A 201 1.14 -0.28 -4.41
C VAL A 201 0.71 -1.47 -3.57
N SER A 202 1.66 -2.14 -2.92
CA SER A 202 1.37 -3.26 -2.01
C SER A 202 2.43 -3.33 -0.91
N GLY A 203 1.97 -3.48 0.34
CA GLY A 203 2.86 -3.63 1.50
C GLY A 203 3.90 -2.51 1.62
N GLY A 204 3.50 -1.26 1.35
CA GLY A 204 4.41 -0.11 1.42
C GLY A 204 5.38 0.03 0.25
N ARG A 205 5.23 -0.78 -0.81
CA ARG A 205 6.15 -0.81 -1.95
C ARG A 205 5.45 -0.40 -3.22
N LEU A 206 6.19 0.31 -4.05
CA LEU A 206 5.78 0.73 -5.37
C LEU A 206 6.45 -0.13 -6.45
N ARG A 207 5.66 -0.64 -7.39
CA ARG A 207 6.08 -1.02 -8.74
C ARG A 207 5.41 -0.07 -9.73
N LEU A 208 6.17 0.48 -10.66
CA LEU A 208 5.70 1.46 -11.62
C LEU A 208 6.00 0.96 -13.02
N LEU A 209 4.96 0.77 -13.83
CA LEU A 209 5.09 0.39 -15.25
C LEU A 209 4.74 1.59 -16.14
N ASP A 210 5.47 1.81 -17.21
CA ASP A 210 5.10 2.82 -18.20
C ASP A 210 4.04 2.30 -19.19
N ALA A 211 3.70 3.09 -20.22
CA ALA A 211 2.71 2.71 -21.23
C ALA A 211 3.17 1.55 -22.16
N SER A 212 4.45 1.20 -22.15
CA SER A 212 5.03 0.10 -22.92
C SER A 212 5.25 -1.16 -22.08
N ASP A 213 4.69 -1.19 -20.86
CA ASP A 213 4.82 -2.26 -19.87
C ASP A 213 6.23 -2.35 -19.21
N GLU A 214 7.11 -1.34 -19.40
CA GLU A 214 8.46 -1.33 -18.82
C GLU A 214 8.47 -0.89 -17.34
N ASP A 215 9.27 -1.59 -16.50
CA ASP A 215 9.43 -1.22 -15.09
C ASP A 215 10.34 0.00 -14.93
N ILE A 216 9.72 1.12 -14.58
CA ILE A 216 10.36 2.43 -14.38
C ILE A 216 10.50 2.79 -12.90
N SER A 217 10.27 1.85 -11.98
CA SER A 217 10.29 2.10 -10.52
C SER A 217 11.63 2.68 -10.05
N GLY A 218 12.74 2.21 -10.63
CA GLY A 218 14.09 2.68 -10.30
C GLY A 218 14.40 4.10 -10.79
N ALA A 219 13.66 4.60 -11.78
CA ALA A 219 13.87 5.93 -12.33
C ALA A 219 13.29 7.04 -11.43
N TYR A 220 12.28 6.72 -10.62
CA TYR A 220 11.54 7.67 -9.78
C TYR A 220 11.50 7.23 -8.31
N PRO A 221 12.66 7.10 -7.64
CA PRO A 221 12.75 6.53 -6.29
C PRO A 221 12.04 7.38 -5.23
N TRP A 222 11.86 8.68 -5.47
CA TRP A 222 11.12 9.60 -4.58
C TRP A 222 9.64 9.24 -4.43
N LEU A 223 9.05 8.52 -5.39
CA LEU A 223 7.64 8.12 -5.34
C LEU A 223 7.38 6.94 -4.38
N ARG A 224 8.43 6.31 -3.85
CA ARG A 224 8.30 5.24 -2.83
C ARG A 224 7.55 5.73 -1.58
N ALA A 225 7.72 7.00 -1.21
CA ALA A 225 7.02 7.58 -0.07
C ALA A 225 5.48 7.53 -0.22
N MET A 226 4.95 7.60 -1.44
CA MET A 226 3.51 7.43 -1.70
C MET A 226 3.03 6.04 -1.28
N ALA A 227 3.81 5.00 -1.59
CA ALA A 227 3.45 3.63 -1.23
C ALA A 227 3.53 3.40 0.28
N GLU A 228 4.52 4.01 0.96
CA GLU A 228 4.65 3.95 2.42
C GLU A 228 3.51 4.67 3.13
N GLU A 229 3.07 5.82 2.61
CA GLU A 229 1.92 6.58 3.15
C GLU A 229 0.60 5.84 2.96
N LEU A 230 0.41 5.22 1.80
CA LEU A 230 -0.77 4.40 1.54
C LEU A 230 -0.84 3.15 2.41
N ALA A 231 0.29 2.66 2.93
CA ALA A 231 0.34 1.39 3.63
C ALA A 231 -0.62 1.38 4.86
N PRO A 232 -1.44 0.32 5.02
CA PRO A 232 -1.38 -0.99 4.37
C PRO A 232 -2.13 -1.09 3.02
N VAL A 233 -2.76 0.01 2.57
CA VAL A 233 -3.68 -0.02 1.43
C VAL A 233 -2.94 -0.52 0.20
N GLU A 234 -3.56 -1.49 -0.46
CA GLU A 234 -3.09 -2.07 -1.71
C GLU A 234 -3.96 -1.55 -2.86
N THR A 235 -3.32 -1.04 -3.90
CA THR A 235 -4.01 -0.39 -5.02
C THR A 235 -3.25 -0.49 -6.33
N VAL A 236 -3.98 -0.43 -7.44
CA VAL A 236 -3.43 -0.18 -8.79
C VAL A 236 -4.02 1.12 -9.31
N LEU A 237 -3.14 2.10 -9.54
CA LEU A 237 -3.49 3.44 -9.99
C LEU A 237 -3.01 3.66 -11.42
N ASP A 238 -3.83 4.34 -12.21
CA ASP A 238 -3.45 4.89 -13.49
C ASP A 238 -3.12 6.38 -13.32
N GLY A 239 -2.00 6.84 -13.85
CA GLY A 239 -1.56 8.21 -13.65
C GLY A 239 -0.56 8.73 -14.66
N VAL A 240 -0.18 9.98 -14.48
CA VAL A 240 0.81 10.66 -15.31
C VAL A 240 1.87 11.28 -14.42
N LEU A 241 3.13 10.95 -14.67
CA LEU A 241 4.26 11.63 -14.08
C LEU A 241 4.54 12.92 -14.85
N VAL A 242 4.59 14.03 -14.13
CA VAL A 242 4.91 15.35 -14.67
C VAL A 242 5.86 16.08 -13.75
N ARG A 243 6.39 17.21 -14.21
CA ARG A 243 6.94 18.25 -13.35
C ARG A 243 6.20 19.54 -13.66
N ILE A 244 5.70 20.22 -12.64
CA ILE A 244 5.06 21.52 -12.77
C ILE A 244 6.03 22.57 -12.24
N ASP A 245 6.42 23.52 -13.08
CA ASP A 245 7.32 24.60 -12.66
C ASP A 245 6.56 25.71 -11.88
N PRO A 246 7.25 26.65 -11.22
CA PRO A 246 6.58 27.71 -10.45
C PRO A 246 5.63 28.60 -11.27
N GLY A 247 5.75 28.60 -12.60
CA GLY A 247 4.84 29.30 -13.51
C GLY A 247 3.65 28.45 -13.95
N GLY A 248 3.46 27.26 -13.38
CA GLY A 248 2.38 26.33 -13.70
C GLY A 248 2.60 25.51 -14.97
N ARG A 249 3.78 25.62 -15.61
CA ARG A 249 4.03 24.91 -16.87
C ARG A 249 4.39 23.46 -16.60
N VAL A 250 3.73 22.58 -17.33
CA VAL A 250 3.95 21.13 -17.29
C VAL A 250 5.16 20.78 -18.15
N LYS A 251 6.07 19.98 -17.60
CA LYS A 251 7.26 19.44 -18.25
C LYS A 251 7.37 17.94 -17.97
N PRO A 252 8.13 17.18 -18.77
CA PRO A 252 8.49 15.81 -18.42
C PRO A 252 9.15 15.72 -17.04
N PRO A 253 8.88 14.65 -16.27
CA PRO A 253 9.51 14.41 -14.97
C PRO A 253 11.00 14.13 -15.15
N THR A 254 11.77 14.28 -14.08
CA THR A 254 13.18 13.90 -14.02
C THR A 254 13.39 12.84 -12.94
N LYS A 255 14.58 12.23 -12.90
CA LYS A 255 14.93 11.26 -11.85
C LYS A 255 14.95 11.87 -10.43
N ARG A 256 14.98 13.20 -10.29
CA ARG A 256 15.11 13.91 -9.01
C ARG A 256 13.92 14.77 -8.64
N ASP A 257 13.04 15.03 -9.60
CA ASP A 257 11.96 16.01 -9.45
C ASP A 257 10.80 15.68 -10.39
N GLY A 258 9.60 15.80 -9.87
CA GLY A 258 8.36 15.45 -10.52
C GLY A 258 7.26 15.15 -9.50
N GLN A 259 6.09 14.85 -10.03
CA GLN A 259 4.90 14.47 -9.29
C GLN A 259 4.10 13.44 -10.08
N PHE A 260 3.50 12.48 -9.37
CA PHE A 260 2.55 11.52 -9.93
C PHE A 260 1.12 12.06 -9.78
N LEU A 261 0.45 12.26 -10.91
CA LEU A 261 -0.95 12.64 -10.95
C LEU A 261 -1.80 11.38 -11.14
N ALA A 262 -2.46 10.91 -10.09
CA ALA A 262 -3.33 9.74 -10.15
C ALA A 262 -4.68 10.11 -10.77
N VAL A 263 -5.06 9.50 -11.89
CA VAL A 263 -6.26 9.87 -12.68
C VAL A 263 -7.30 8.77 -12.79
N ASP A 264 -6.97 7.54 -12.40
CA ASP A 264 -7.93 6.44 -12.30
C ASP A 264 -7.46 5.41 -11.25
N LEU A 265 -8.42 4.63 -10.74
CA LEU A 265 -8.22 3.56 -9.77
C LEU A 265 -8.75 2.27 -10.40
N LEU A 266 -7.88 1.27 -10.55
CA LEU A 266 -8.16 0.06 -11.35
C LEU A 266 -8.31 -1.22 -10.51
N TRP A 267 -7.81 -1.17 -9.28
CA TRP A 267 -7.93 -2.25 -8.30
C TRP A 267 -7.67 -1.69 -6.91
N LEU A 268 -8.44 -2.12 -5.91
CA LEU A 268 -8.33 -1.67 -4.51
C LEU A 268 -8.62 -2.82 -3.55
N GLU A 269 -7.71 -3.11 -2.63
CA GLU A 269 -7.95 -4.01 -1.48
C GLU A 269 -8.52 -5.38 -1.85
N GLY A 270 -8.16 -5.94 -3.01
CA GLY A 270 -8.71 -7.21 -3.48
C GLY A 270 -9.86 -7.10 -4.47
N VAL A 271 -10.32 -5.91 -4.83
CA VAL A 271 -11.48 -5.75 -5.72
C VAL A 271 -11.03 -5.01 -6.97
N THR A 272 -11.26 -5.60 -8.13
CA THR A 272 -11.07 -4.90 -9.41
C THR A 272 -12.15 -3.84 -9.60
N SER A 273 -11.77 -2.67 -10.10
CA SER A 273 -12.69 -1.60 -10.46
C SER A 273 -12.82 -1.43 -11.97
N LEU A 274 -12.29 -2.34 -12.78
CA LEU A 274 -12.31 -2.19 -14.25
C LEU A 274 -13.72 -2.07 -14.82
N ASP A 275 -14.68 -2.84 -14.30
CA ASP A 275 -16.08 -2.80 -14.72
C ASP A 275 -16.92 -1.74 -13.98
N VAL A 276 -16.32 -1.05 -13.00
CA VAL A 276 -16.99 0.00 -12.22
C VAL A 276 -17.09 1.28 -13.07
N PRO A 277 -18.25 1.98 -13.11
CA PRO A 277 -18.39 3.26 -13.81
C PRO A 277 -17.31 4.29 -13.42
N TYR A 278 -16.80 5.04 -14.40
CA TYR A 278 -15.75 6.04 -14.19
C TYR A 278 -16.05 7.00 -13.03
N ALA A 279 -17.27 7.51 -12.90
CA ALA A 279 -17.65 8.40 -11.80
C ALA A 279 -17.38 7.76 -10.42
N GLN A 280 -17.74 6.49 -10.25
CA GLN A 280 -17.53 5.75 -9.00
C GLN A 280 -16.05 5.43 -8.79
N ARG A 281 -15.29 5.07 -9.83
CA ARG A 281 -13.83 4.91 -9.72
C ARG A 281 -13.16 6.20 -9.28
N ARG A 282 -13.71 7.34 -9.71
CA ARG A 282 -13.19 8.66 -9.36
C ARG A 282 -13.49 9.04 -7.92
N GLU A 283 -14.69 8.75 -7.42
CA GLU A 283 -15.03 8.86 -5.99
C GLU A 283 -14.12 7.96 -5.12
N LEU A 284 -13.91 6.71 -5.52
CA LEU A 284 -13.01 5.79 -4.81
C LEU A 284 -11.57 6.29 -4.78
N LEU A 285 -11.06 6.83 -5.89
CA LEU A 285 -9.74 7.42 -5.99
C LEU A 285 -9.61 8.71 -5.15
N ASP A 286 -10.64 9.57 -5.12
CA ASP A 286 -10.66 10.74 -4.25
C ASP A 286 -10.70 10.32 -2.76
N GLY A 287 -11.37 9.21 -2.44
CA GLY A 287 -11.39 8.61 -1.11
C GLY A 287 -10.04 8.10 -0.60
N LEU A 288 -9.06 7.87 -1.49
CA LEU A 288 -7.67 7.58 -1.08
C LEU A 288 -6.95 8.84 -0.56
N ALA A 289 -7.52 10.03 -0.77
CA ALA A 289 -7.00 11.31 -0.31
C ALA A 289 -5.51 11.54 -0.67
N LEU A 290 -5.06 11.06 -1.83
CA LEU A 290 -3.68 11.19 -2.29
C LEU A 290 -3.30 12.66 -2.40
N THR A 291 -2.55 13.15 -1.42
CA THR A 291 -2.06 14.52 -1.34
C THR A 291 -0.71 14.50 -0.64
N GLY A 292 0.37 14.48 -1.43
CA GLY A 292 1.73 14.48 -0.91
C GLY A 292 2.67 15.35 -1.73
N PRO A 293 3.94 15.45 -1.32
CA PRO A 293 4.91 16.35 -1.95
C PRO A 293 5.15 16.04 -3.44
N HIS A 294 5.03 14.76 -3.82
CA HIS A 294 5.31 14.27 -5.16
C HIS A 294 4.18 13.42 -5.74
N TRP A 295 2.98 13.47 -5.15
CA TRP A 295 1.80 12.79 -5.70
C TRP A 295 0.54 13.53 -5.33
N GLN A 296 -0.43 13.53 -6.22
CA GLN A 296 -1.74 14.04 -5.92
C GLN A 296 -2.79 13.44 -6.84
N THR A 297 -4.03 13.49 -6.40
CA THR A 297 -5.20 13.26 -7.23
C THR A 297 -5.69 14.61 -7.79
N PRO A 298 -5.51 14.92 -9.08
CA PRO A 298 -5.96 16.18 -9.66
C PRO A 298 -7.50 16.23 -9.71
N PRO A 299 -8.09 17.45 -9.68
CA PRO A 299 -9.53 17.61 -9.77
C PRO A 299 -10.06 17.14 -11.11
N TRP A 300 -11.32 16.73 -11.10
CA TRP A 300 -12.10 16.39 -12.27
C TRP A 300 -13.43 17.15 -12.22
N PHE A 301 -14.03 17.38 -13.38
CA PHE A 301 -15.16 18.31 -13.49
C PHE A 301 -16.32 17.65 -14.26
N PRO A 302 -17.39 17.18 -13.58
CA PRO A 302 -18.59 16.66 -14.25
C PRO A 302 -19.37 17.79 -14.96
N GLY A 303 -19.80 17.57 -16.20
CA GLY A 303 -20.74 18.46 -16.89
C GLY A 303 -20.20 19.81 -17.40
N VAL A 304 -19.02 20.26 -16.96
CA VAL A 304 -18.50 21.63 -17.21
C VAL A 304 -17.32 21.67 -18.18
N GLY A 305 -17.40 20.93 -19.28
CA GLY A 305 -16.29 20.80 -20.23
C GLY A 305 -15.82 22.11 -20.89
N ALA A 306 -16.72 23.08 -21.08
CA ALA A 306 -16.36 24.40 -21.64
C ALA A 306 -15.45 25.19 -20.71
N ASP A 307 -15.72 25.15 -19.41
CA ASP A 307 -14.88 25.80 -18.40
C ASP A 307 -13.52 25.11 -18.30
N ALA A 308 -13.50 23.77 -18.29
CA ALA A 308 -12.26 23.01 -18.27
C ALA A 308 -11.36 23.30 -19.49
N LEU A 309 -11.94 23.40 -20.69
CA LEU A 309 -11.21 23.78 -21.91
C LEU A 309 -10.69 25.22 -21.85
N ARG A 310 -11.49 26.16 -21.32
CA ARG A 310 -11.06 27.54 -21.13
C ARG A 310 -9.89 27.62 -20.17
N THR A 311 -9.96 26.93 -19.02
CA THR A 311 -8.85 26.82 -18.07
C THR A 311 -7.62 26.20 -18.72
N ALA A 312 -7.77 25.14 -19.52
CA ALA A 312 -6.66 24.55 -20.25
C ALA A 312 -5.99 25.57 -21.19
N ARG A 313 -6.76 26.37 -21.93
CA ARG A 313 -6.24 27.44 -22.79
C ARG A 313 -5.49 28.51 -21.98
N GLU A 314 -6.10 29.02 -20.92
CA GLU A 314 -5.54 30.08 -20.07
C GLU A 314 -4.22 29.67 -19.40
N GLN A 315 -4.09 28.38 -19.05
CA GLN A 315 -2.90 27.81 -18.44
C GLN A 315 -1.88 27.26 -19.46
N GLY A 316 -2.17 27.36 -20.77
CA GLY A 316 -1.31 26.82 -21.82
C GLY A 316 -1.15 25.30 -21.76
N LEU A 317 -2.14 24.60 -21.22
CA LEU A 317 -2.16 23.14 -21.13
C LEU A 317 -2.53 22.52 -22.48
N PRO A 318 -2.10 21.27 -22.74
CA PRO A 318 -2.42 20.57 -23.98
C PRO A 318 -3.91 20.50 -24.32
N GLY A 319 -4.80 20.47 -23.33
CA GLY A 319 -6.24 20.35 -23.53
C GLY A 319 -6.94 19.66 -22.37
N VAL A 320 -8.03 18.94 -22.66
CA VAL A 320 -8.74 18.12 -21.66
C VAL A 320 -8.95 16.69 -22.15
N VAL A 321 -9.12 15.78 -21.20
CA VAL A 321 -9.63 14.44 -21.44
C VAL A 321 -11.07 14.39 -20.92
N ALA A 322 -12.03 14.20 -21.80
CA ALA A 322 -13.43 13.94 -21.45
C ALA A 322 -13.64 12.43 -21.31
N LYS A 323 -14.18 11.98 -20.19
CA LYS A 323 -14.45 10.56 -19.89
C LYS A 323 -15.95 10.37 -19.63
N ARG A 324 -16.59 9.38 -20.27
CA ARG A 324 -18.00 9.04 -20.03
C ARG A 324 -18.18 8.55 -18.58
N LEU A 325 -19.12 9.16 -17.85
CA LEU A 325 -19.32 8.91 -16.42
C LEU A 325 -19.69 7.45 -16.12
N ASP A 326 -20.45 6.82 -17.01
CA ASP A 326 -20.94 5.45 -16.91
C ASP A 326 -19.98 4.40 -17.49
N SER A 327 -18.84 4.83 -18.06
CA SER A 327 -17.97 3.91 -18.80
C SER A 327 -17.09 3.05 -17.90
N PRO A 328 -16.90 1.76 -18.26
CA PRO A 328 -15.87 0.94 -17.66
C PRO A 328 -14.48 1.42 -18.10
N TYR A 329 -13.45 0.90 -17.44
CA TYR A 329 -12.08 0.99 -17.92
C TYR A 329 -11.82 -0.14 -18.92
N GLU A 330 -11.24 0.18 -20.09
CA GLU A 330 -10.96 -0.81 -21.14
C GLU A 330 -9.44 -0.95 -21.35
N PRO A 331 -8.77 -1.86 -20.61
CA PRO A 331 -7.31 -1.94 -20.62
C PRO A 331 -6.73 -2.12 -22.03
N GLY A 332 -5.75 -1.29 -22.39
CA GLY A 332 -5.05 -1.32 -23.67
C GLY A 332 -5.89 -0.91 -24.88
N ARG A 333 -7.17 -0.58 -24.73
CA ARG A 333 -8.03 -0.18 -25.85
C ARG A 333 -8.00 1.33 -26.07
N ARG A 334 -8.04 1.73 -27.33
CA ARG A 334 -8.47 3.07 -27.71
C ARG A 334 -9.98 3.13 -27.76
N SER A 335 -10.58 4.01 -26.98
CA SER A 335 -12.02 4.03 -26.78
C SER A 335 -12.64 5.38 -27.06
N ARG A 336 -13.91 5.39 -27.47
CA ARG A 336 -14.73 6.61 -27.54
C ARG A 336 -15.32 7.00 -26.20
N HIS A 337 -15.17 6.16 -25.17
CA HIS A 337 -15.49 6.53 -23.79
C HIS A 337 -14.57 7.63 -23.27
N TRP A 338 -13.35 7.71 -23.78
CA TRP A 338 -12.38 8.74 -23.44
C TRP A 338 -12.03 9.55 -24.69
N LEU A 339 -12.30 10.85 -24.65
CA LEU A 339 -12.00 11.77 -25.74
C LEU A 339 -10.91 12.73 -25.32
N SER A 340 -9.89 12.90 -26.15
CA SER A 340 -8.92 13.98 -25.98
C SER A 340 -9.35 15.18 -26.83
N LEU A 341 -9.51 16.33 -26.18
CA LEU A 341 -9.99 17.57 -26.79
C LEU A 341 -8.92 18.64 -26.66
N ASP A 342 -8.58 19.28 -27.77
CA ASP A 342 -7.61 20.36 -27.81
C ASP A 342 -8.29 21.71 -27.48
N PRO A 343 -7.56 22.68 -26.90
CA PRO A 343 -8.11 23.96 -26.43
C PRO A 343 -8.34 24.99 -27.57
N SER A 344 -8.46 24.54 -28.82
CA SER A 344 -8.46 25.38 -30.04
C SER A 344 -9.44 26.53 -30.01
#